data_AF-A0A6V7PVT9-F1
#
_entry.id   AF-A0A6V7PVT9-F1
#
_cell.length_a   1.000
_cell.length_b   1.000
_cell.length_c   1.000
_cell.angle_alpha   90.00
_cell.angle_beta   90.00
_cell.angle_gamma   90.00
#
_symmetry.space_group_name_H-M   'P 1'
#
loop_
_entity.id
_entity.type
_entity.pdbx_description
1 polymer ?
#
loop_
_entity_poly.entity_id
_entity_poly.type
_entity_poly.pdbx_seq_one_letter_code
_entity_poly.pdbx_strand_id
1 'polypeptide(L)'
;MGNPLCLAIRGTTSSVNSHLTPTEAALHFKFAELYTFHLQFARSGNVGGHANALQFARSGNVGGHANALGCEFCELDISRGRPRFSLGFLGIDTSPRNVVVAGEEEEEEEEEEEEEEAEEEEEEEMGVRIGGGVERVDARDLSYERFVERFLAPNLPVLLTGLTDAAAPWRAFADWVSSDPRRPNLPFFSARFPNSTVQVADCSTREFTDQKRLEMSLADYISYWIEHSQENRGNDSSCNNKIDSLLYLKDWHFVKEYPDYAAYTTPIFFADDWLNLYLDSHSLHRDFDIHRDKNEINCADYRFVYMGPEGTWTPLHADVFRSYSWSANVSGRKRWLFLPPSQCNLIFDRNLKSSVYDVFGDVSETQFPGFKKEDTISINHNWFNAYNLSWVWNLLVEDYNVAKEYIEDIRDICDDFESLCQRNLAANTGMNFYDFFIFITRFALANITQIFLLQNVKDAASNSSIKADHFVCNLKSIHAVASRMTSVDAFAPRNLSSCSVENRSAFSDVKKILKEESFHQLCAALLKTYEYIHGQGNNTEMRNSNRRGFFRVADDITAFISEICGPEDLVRLIEYALQKSTVSSDAFNSSLHV
;
A
#
# COMPACT_ATOMS: atom_id res chain seq x y z
N MET A 1 -37.66 11.35 -39.42
CA MET A 1 -38.63 10.40 -38.84
C MET A 1 -38.36 9.03 -39.42
N GLY A 2 -38.15 8.02 -38.57
CA GLY A 2 -38.25 6.60 -38.93
C GLY A 2 -36.93 5.82 -39.13
N ASN A 3 -36.24 5.53 -38.02
CA ASN A 3 -35.84 4.19 -37.50
C ASN A 3 -35.28 3.06 -38.43
N PRO A 4 -34.56 2.07 -37.87
CA PRO A 4 -33.16 1.79 -38.21
C PRO A 4 -32.95 0.46 -38.97
N LEU A 5 -31.79 0.35 -39.62
CA LEU A 5 -31.31 -0.90 -40.23
C LEU A 5 -30.77 -1.84 -39.14
N CYS A 6 -31.53 -2.91 -38.87
CA CYS A 6 -30.99 -4.18 -38.39
C CYS A 6 -30.18 -4.82 -39.52
N LEU A 7 -28.88 -5.02 -39.31
CA LEU A 7 -28.10 -5.97 -40.10
C LEU A 7 -27.82 -7.20 -39.23
N ALA A 8 -28.54 -8.28 -39.53
CA ALA A 8 -28.26 -9.62 -39.04
C ALA A 8 -26.94 -10.11 -39.65
N ILE A 9 -25.95 -10.41 -38.82
CA ILE A 9 -24.77 -11.17 -39.23
C ILE A 9 -24.97 -12.61 -38.77
N ARG A 10 -25.01 -13.49 -39.78
CA ARG A 10 -25.05 -14.94 -39.68
C ARG A 10 -23.93 -15.46 -38.79
N GLY A 11 -24.29 -16.29 -37.82
CA GLY A 11 -23.33 -17.11 -37.08
C GLY A 11 -22.65 -18.10 -38.01
N THR A 12 -21.34 -17.97 -38.12
CA THR A 12 -20.43 -19.06 -38.47
C THR A 12 -19.83 -19.57 -37.17
N THR A 13 -20.34 -20.69 -36.69
CA THR A 13 -19.73 -21.49 -35.64
C THR A 13 -18.41 -22.07 -36.17
N SER A 14 -17.28 -21.48 -35.79
CA SER A 14 -16.00 -22.19 -35.76
C SER A 14 -15.71 -22.55 -34.30
N SER A 15 -15.94 -23.81 -33.96
CA SER A 15 -15.51 -24.40 -32.70
C SER A 15 -13.98 -24.38 -32.64
N VAL A 16 -13.40 -23.48 -31.84
CA VAL A 16 -12.06 -23.67 -31.30
C VAL A 16 -12.24 -24.46 -30.00
N ASN A 17 -12.08 -25.78 -30.08
CA ASN A 17 -11.84 -26.60 -28.91
C ASN A 17 -10.44 -26.24 -28.39
N SER A 18 -10.33 -25.30 -27.45
CA SER A 18 -9.20 -25.30 -26.53
C SER A 18 -9.52 -26.32 -25.45
N HIS A 19 -9.06 -27.55 -25.65
CA HIS A 19 -8.94 -28.50 -24.55
C HIS A 19 -7.86 -27.96 -23.62
N LEU A 20 -8.28 -27.23 -22.57
CA LEU A 20 -7.42 -27.03 -21.40
C LEU A 20 -7.08 -28.42 -20.86
N THR A 21 -5.81 -28.71 -20.70
CA THR A 21 -5.33 -29.89 -20.00
C THR A 21 -5.88 -29.88 -18.56
N PRO A 22 -6.03 -31.04 -17.90
CA PRO A 22 -6.42 -31.08 -16.48
C PRO A 22 -5.53 -30.20 -15.59
N THR A 23 -4.25 -30.05 -15.97
CA THR A 23 -3.27 -29.15 -15.35
C THR A 23 -3.63 -27.69 -15.54
N GLU A 24 -3.96 -27.24 -16.75
CA GLU A 24 -4.37 -25.86 -17.02
C GLU A 24 -5.72 -25.51 -16.37
N ALA A 25 -6.64 -26.47 -16.27
CA ALA A 25 -7.91 -26.29 -15.56
C ALA A 25 -7.74 -26.22 -14.03
N ALA A 26 -6.84 -27.04 -13.46
CA ALA A 26 -6.47 -26.98 -12.04
C ALA A 26 -5.72 -25.69 -11.69
N LEU A 27 -4.82 -25.24 -12.58
CA LEU A 27 -4.16 -23.93 -12.49
C LEU A 27 -5.19 -22.80 -12.53
N HIS A 28 -6.15 -22.80 -13.45
CA HIS A 28 -7.21 -21.79 -13.50
C HIS A 28 -8.13 -21.81 -12.27
N PHE A 29 -8.44 -22.99 -11.71
CA PHE A 29 -9.28 -23.13 -10.52
C PHE A 29 -8.54 -22.65 -9.26
N LYS A 30 -7.27 -23.03 -9.10
CA LYS A 30 -6.41 -22.47 -8.04
C LYS A 30 -6.15 -20.99 -8.23
N PHE A 31 -6.01 -20.51 -9.46
CA PHE A 31 -5.90 -19.08 -9.75
C PHE A 31 -7.15 -18.34 -9.25
N ALA A 32 -8.35 -18.90 -9.45
CA ALA A 32 -9.59 -18.34 -8.93
C ALA A 32 -9.68 -18.39 -7.39
N GLU A 33 -9.20 -19.46 -6.74
CA GLU A 33 -9.12 -19.54 -5.27
C GLU A 33 -8.08 -18.54 -4.70
N LEU A 34 -6.91 -18.41 -5.31
CA LEU A 34 -5.87 -17.40 -4.98
C LEU A 34 -6.38 -15.98 -5.18
N TYR A 35 -7.10 -15.72 -6.28
CA TYR A 35 -7.72 -14.41 -6.55
C TYR A 35 -8.79 -14.04 -5.52
N THR A 36 -9.41 -15.04 -4.89
CA THR A 36 -10.44 -14.88 -3.87
C THR A 36 -9.82 -14.80 -2.46
N PHE A 37 -8.67 -15.42 -2.21
CA PHE A 37 -8.07 -15.52 -0.87
C PHE A 37 -7.10 -14.37 -0.52
N HIS A 38 -6.38 -13.79 -1.50
CA HIS A 38 -5.35 -12.76 -1.25
C HIS A 38 -5.82 -11.30 -1.27
N LEU A 39 -7.08 -11.10 -0.92
CA LEU A 39 -7.66 -9.82 -0.54
C LEU A 39 -7.14 -9.26 0.81
N GLN A 40 -5.96 -9.68 1.26
CA GLN A 40 -5.54 -9.51 2.65
C GLN A 40 -4.48 -8.40 2.88
N PHE A 41 -3.73 -7.90 1.89
CA PHE A 41 -2.73 -6.84 2.16
C PHE A 41 -2.48 -5.75 1.09
N ALA A 42 -3.09 -5.82 -0.09
CA ALA A 42 -3.21 -4.64 -0.95
C ALA A 42 -4.57 -4.57 -1.65
N ARG A 43 -5.45 -3.68 -1.18
CA ARG A 43 -6.53 -3.10 -1.99
C ARG A 43 -6.81 -1.65 -1.58
N SER A 44 -5.90 -0.75 -1.94
CA SER A 44 -6.26 0.64 -2.27
C SER A 44 -6.35 0.86 -3.79
N GLY A 45 -6.38 -0.21 -4.59
CA GLY A 45 -6.59 -0.19 -6.03
C GLY A 45 -7.45 -1.37 -6.48
N ASN A 46 -8.67 -1.04 -6.94
CA ASN A 46 -9.63 -1.80 -7.73
C ASN A 46 -9.46 -3.32 -7.93
N VAL A 47 -10.49 -4.09 -7.54
CA VAL A 47 -11.02 -5.23 -8.33
C VAL A 47 -12.55 -5.17 -8.25
N GLY A 48 -13.16 -4.40 -9.15
CA GLY A 48 -14.60 -4.41 -9.42
C GLY A 48 -14.88 -4.92 -10.84
N GLY A 49 -15.61 -6.04 -10.97
CA GLY A 49 -16.23 -6.40 -12.24
C GLY A 49 -16.51 -7.89 -12.46
N HIS A 50 -17.72 -8.31 -12.10
CA HIS A 50 -18.47 -9.47 -12.61
C HIS A 50 -17.69 -10.77 -12.86
N ALA A 51 -17.68 -11.63 -11.84
CA ALA A 51 -17.72 -13.06 -12.10
C ALA A 51 -19.01 -13.38 -12.88
N ASN A 52 -18.90 -13.58 -14.19
CA ASN A 52 -19.84 -14.42 -14.91
C ASN A 52 -19.64 -15.84 -14.36
N ALA A 53 -20.34 -16.15 -13.26
CA ALA A 53 -20.61 -17.53 -12.92
C ALA A 53 -21.33 -18.12 -14.13
N LEU A 54 -20.65 -19.00 -14.87
CA LEU A 54 -21.26 -19.86 -15.86
C LEU A 54 -22.30 -20.71 -15.13
N GLN A 55 -23.53 -20.21 -15.11
CA GLN A 55 -24.71 -20.92 -14.66
C GLN A 55 -24.97 -22.00 -15.71
N PHE A 56 -24.33 -23.16 -15.57
CA PHE A 56 -24.74 -24.34 -16.33
C PHE A 56 -26.12 -24.77 -15.83
N ALA A 57 -27.14 -24.27 -16.53
CA ALA A 57 -28.50 -24.76 -16.43
C ALA A 57 -28.50 -26.27 -16.73
N ARG A 58 -28.87 -27.07 -15.73
CA ARG A 58 -29.20 -28.49 -15.90
C ARG A 58 -30.44 -28.60 -16.78
N SER A 59 -30.24 -28.90 -18.06
CA SER A 59 -31.27 -29.47 -18.91
C SER A 59 -30.65 -30.50 -19.85
N GLY A 60 -31.04 -31.78 -19.71
CA GLY A 60 -30.79 -32.80 -20.73
C GLY A 60 -30.29 -34.14 -20.19
N ASN A 61 -31.24 -35.06 -19.96
CA ASN A 61 -31.07 -36.51 -19.91
C ASN A 61 -30.04 -37.03 -20.94
N VAL A 62 -29.04 -37.81 -20.49
CA VAL A 62 -28.67 -39.12 -21.07
C VAL A 62 -28.05 -39.97 -19.96
N GLY A 63 -28.58 -41.18 -19.74
CA GLY A 63 -28.13 -42.11 -18.70
C GLY A 63 -26.91 -42.94 -19.09
N GLY A 64 -26.25 -43.52 -18.07
CA GLY A 64 -25.21 -44.53 -18.23
C GLY A 64 -24.40 -44.73 -16.94
N HIS A 65 -24.66 -45.82 -16.24
CA HIS A 65 -23.99 -46.29 -15.02
C HIS A 65 -22.46 -46.37 -15.12
N ALA A 66 -21.75 -45.98 -14.05
CA ALA A 66 -20.80 -46.87 -13.34
C ALA A 66 -20.23 -46.23 -12.03
N ASN A 67 -20.53 -46.92 -10.93
CA ASN A 67 -19.79 -47.13 -9.68
C ASN A 67 -19.25 -45.97 -8.83
N ALA A 68 -19.88 -45.88 -7.65
CA ALA A 68 -19.54 -45.08 -6.50
C ALA A 68 -18.29 -45.58 -5.76
N LEU A 69 -17.41 -44.65 -5.41
CA LEU A 69 -16.57 -44.70 -4.22
C LEU A 69 -17.03 -43.53 -3.34
N GLY A 70 -17.70 -43.85 -2.23
CA GLY A 70 -18.20 -42.88 -1.28
C GLY A 70 -17.08 -42.30 -0.43
N CYS A 71 -17.03 -40.98 -0.33
CA CYS A 71 -16.39 -40.27 0.77
C CYS A 71 -17.45 -39.34 1.35
N GLU A 72 -17.94 -39.69 2.54
CA GLU A 72 -18.94 -38.93 3.29
C GLU A 72 -18.33 -37.61 3.79
N PHE A 73 -18.98 -36.51 3.44
CA PHE A 73 -18.80 -35.23 4.11
C PHE A 73 -19.38 -35.33 5.52
N CYS A 74 -18.53 -35.24 6.55
CA CYS A 74 -18.97 -34.98 7.92
C CYS A 74 -18.80 -33.48 8.21
N GLU A 75 -19.93 -32.79 8.35
CA GLU A 75 -20.02 -31.50 9.04
C GLU A 75 -19.60 -31.70 10.50
N LEU A 76 -18.59 -30.95 10.94
CA LEU A 76 -18.12 -30.95 12.33
C LEU A 76 -18.54 -29.64 12.99
N ASP A 77 -19.65 -29.74 13.70
CA ASP A 77 -20.18 -28.77 14.66
C ASP A 77 -19.33 -28.87 15.93
N ILE A 78 -18.52 -27.84 16.23
CA ILE A 78 -17.71 -27.78 17.46
C ILE A 78 -18.32 -26.72 18.37
N SER A 79 -19.27 -27.16 19.19
CA SER A 79 -19.66 -26.49 20.42
C SER A 79 -19.28 -27.36 21.62
N ARG A 80 -18.43 -26.79 22.49
CA ARG A 80 -18.23 -27.11 23.92
C ARG A 80 -17.64 -28.48 24.31
N GLY A 81 -16.53 -28.43 25.06
CA GLY A 81 -16.19 -29.45 26.07
C GLY A 81 -14.72 -29.87 26.09
N ARG A 82 -13.93 -29.29 27.02
CA ARG A 82 -12.61 -29.81 27.41
C ARG A 82 -12.76 -31.23 28.01
N PRO A 83 -11.89 -32.21 27.71
CA PRO A 83 -11.89 -33.49 28.43
C PRO A 83 -10.94 -33.45 29.64
N ARG A 84 -11.48 -33.75 30.83
CA ARG A 84 -10.69 -34.13 32.02
C ARG A 84 -10.33 -35.62 31.94
N PHE A 85 -9.05 -35.94 32.10
CA PHE A 85 -8.55 -37.31 32.26
C PHE A 85 -8.78 -37.79 33.71
N SER A 86 -9.38 -38.97 33.90
CA SER A 86 -9.43 -39.66 35.19
C SER A 86 -8.65 -40.98 35.11
N LEU A 87 -7.57 -41.11 35.88
CA LEU A 87 -6.92 -42.38 36.17
C LEU A 87 -7.57 -42.99 37.42
N GLY A 88 -8.08 -44.21 37.31
CA GLY A 88 -8.62 -44.98 38.44
C GLY A 88 -7.54 -45.76 39.16
N PHE A 89 -7.61 -45.81 40.50
CA PHE A 89 -6.95 -46.82 41.32
C PHE A 89 -7.88 -47.35 42.42
N LEU A 90 -7.66 -48.63 42.72
CA LEU A 90 -8.47 -49.55 43.52
C LEU A 90 -8.68 -49.13 44.98
N GLY A 91 -9.83 -49.54 45.52
CA GLY A 91 -10.26 -49.28 46.89
C GLY A 91 -9.63 -50.16 47.97
N ILE A 92 -9.71 -49.64 49.20
CA ILE A 92 -9.73 -50.39 50.46
C ILE A 92 -10.75 -49.71 51.38
N ASP A 93 -11.58 -50.54 52.00
CA ASP A 93 -12.66 -50.22 52.93
C ASP A 93 -12.10 -50.08 54.37
N THR A 94 -12.34 -48.93 55.02
CA THR A 94 -12.39 -48.81 56.49
C THR A 94 -13.33 -47.68 56.93
N SER A 95 -14.30 -48.03 57.77
CA SER A 95 -15.30 -47.21 58.48
C SER A 95 -14.73 -46.06 59.37
N PRO A 96 -15.56 -45.08 59.80
CA PRO A 96 -15.15 -43.69 60.01
C PRO A 96 -14.55 -43.42 61.39
N ARG A 97 -13.57 -42.51 61.42
CA ARG A 97 -13.19 -41.76 62.63
C ARG A 97 -13.28 -40.27 62.31
N ASN A 98 -14.19 -39.59 63.01
CA ASN A 98 -14.27 -38.14 63.06
C ASN A 98 -12.93 -37.56 63.50
N VAL A 99 -12.29 -36.80 62.61
CA VAL A 99 -11.33 -35.76 62.98
C VAL A 99 -11.75 -34.52 62.22
N VAL A 100 -12.10 -33.49 62.96
CA VAL A 100 -12.36 -32.15 62.46
C VAL A 100 -11.03 -31.60 61.97
N VAL A 101 -10.89 -31.37 60.66
CA VAL A 101 -9.84 -30.52 60.08
C VAL A 101 -10.57 -29.30 59.55
N ALA A 102 -10.71 -28.29 60.41
CA ALA A 102 -11.05 -26.95 59.99
C ALA A 102 -9.70 -26.25 59.81
N GLY A 103 -9.29 -26.03 58.56
CA GLY A 103 -8.01 -25.39 58.24
C GLY A 103 -7.39 -25.75 56.90
N GLU A 104 -7.92 -26.71 56.13
CA GLU A 104 -7.45 -27.00 54.76
C GLU A 104 -8.37 -26.38 53.67
N GLU A 105 -9.64 -26.09 53.98
CA GLU A 105 -10.55 -25.41 53.02
C GLU A 105 -10.26 -23.91 52.88
N GLU A 106 -9.69 -23.24 53.90
CA GLU A 106 -9.35 -21.80 53.82
C GLU A 106 -8.05 -21.54 53.04
N GLU A 107 -7.08 -22.49 53.02
CA GLU A 107 -5.85 -22.35 52.22
C GLU A 107 -6.08 -22.69 50.73
N GLU A 108 -6.99 -23.61 50.38
CA GLU A 108 -7.36 -23.87 48.98
C GLU A 108 -8.23 -22.74 48.38
N GLU A 109 -9.09 -22.09 49.18
CA GLU A 109 -9.86 -20.91 48.73
C GLU A 109 -8.96 -19.67 48.53
N GLU A 110 -7.95 -19.45 49.39
CA GLU A 110 -6.99 -18.34 49.21
C GLU A 110 -6.07 -18.55 47.98
N GLU A 111 -5.64 -19.79 47.68
CA GLU A 111 -4.86 -20.08 46.46
C GLU A 111 -5.70 -19.97 45.17
N GLU A 112 -6.98 -20.34 45.19
CA GLU A 112 -7.89 -20.15 44.04
C GLU A 112 -8.22 -18.66 43.83
N GLU A 113 -8.38 -17.86 44.89
CA GLU A 113 -8.57 -16.40 44.80
C GLU A 113 -7.30 -15.68 44.29
N GLU A 114 -6.09 -16.11 44.70
CA GLU A 114 -4.84 -15.54 44.16
C GLU A 114 -4.58 -15.94 42.70
N GLU A 115 -4.99 -17.15 42.26
CA GLU A 115 -4.94 -17.55 40.85
C GLU A 115 -5.99 -16.81 40.00
N GLU A 116 -7.21 -16.59 40.50
CA GLU A 116 -8.23 -15.77 39.83
C GLU A 116 -7.83 -14.29 39.75
N GLU A 117 -7.27 -13.71 40.82
CA GLU A 117 -6.75 -12.33 40.78
C GLU A 117 -5.54 -12.20 39.82
N ALA A 118 -4.66 -13.21 39.74
CA ALA A 118 -3.56 -13.22 38.78
C ALA A 118 -4.02 -13.41 37.33
N GLU A 119 -5.06 -14.23 37.07
CA GLU A 119 -5.68 -14.36 35.74
C GLU A 119 -6.44 -13.07 35.36
N GLU A 120 -7.11 -12.39 36.31
CA GLU A 120 -7.75 -11.09 36.09
C GLU A 120 -6.73 -9.96 35.85
N GLU A 121 -5.59 -9.94 36.57
CA GLU A 121 -4.49 -9.00 36.33
C GLU A 121 -3.79 -9.27 34.98
N GLU A 122 -3.61 -10.53 34.57
CA GLU A 122 -3.12 -10.88 33.23
C GLU A 122 -4.14 -10.51 32.12
N GLU A 123 -5.45 -10.67 32.35
CA GLU A 123 -6.49 -10.22 31.41
C GLU A 123 -6.56 -8.68 31.31
N GLU A 124 -6.36 -7.93 32.39
CA GLU A 124 -6.24 -6.46 32.35
C GLU A 124 -5.00 -5.99 31.56
N GLU A 125 -3.91 -6.78 31.51
CA GLU A 125 -2.71 -6.43 30.73
C GLU A 125 -2.81 -6.77 29.23
N MET A 126 -3.84 -7.51 28.82
CA MET A 126 -4.00 -8.07 27.46
C MET A 126 -4.79 -7.20 26.47
N GLY A 127 -4.93 -5.89 26.75
CA GLY A 127 -5.61 -4.91 25.89
C GLY A 127 -4.68 -3.95 25.14
N VAL A 128 -5.17 -3.36 24.03
CA VAL A 128 -4.46 -2.27 23.33
C VAL A 128 -4.37 -1.05 24.25
N ARG A 129 -3.16 -0.66 24.65
CA ARG A 129 -2.90 0.48 25.52
C ARG A 129 -2.82 1.77 24.70
N ILE A 130 -3.58 2.80 25.09
CA ILE A 130 -3.51 4.14 24.48
C ILE A 130 -2.18 4.79 24.88
N GLY A 131 -1.20 4.79 23.97
CA GLY A 131 0.17 5.27 24.20
C GLY A 131 0.36 6.80 24.30
N GLY A 132 -0.72 7.60 24.29
CA GLY A 132 -0.67 9.07 24.35
C GLY A 132 -1.12 9.77 23.06
N GLY A 133 -0.91 11.09 22.98
CA GLY A 133 -1.30 11.92 21.82
C GLY A 133 -0.17 12.15 20.83
N VAL A 134 -0.51 12.28 19.54
CA VAL A 134 0.44 12.66 18.48
C VAL A 134 0.91 14.11 18.67
N GLU A 135 2.22 14.35 18.57
CA GLU A 135 2.81 15.68 18.72
C GLU A 135 2.24 16.66 17.66
N ARG A 136 1.94 17.89 18.08
CA ARG A 136 1.50 18.97 17.19
C ARG A 136 2.62 20.00 17.01
N VAL A 137 3.00 20.28 15.77
CA VAL A 137 4.07 21.22 15.43
C VAL A 137 3.59 22.22 14.39
N ASP A 138 3.96 23.49 14.54
CA ASP A 138 3.77 24.50 13.48
C ASP A 138 4.84 24.30 12.41
N ALA A 139 4.40 24.02 11.19
CA ALA A 139 5.28 23.78 10.06
C ALA A 139 6.13 24.99 9.67
N ARG A 140 5.71 26.20 10.05
CA ARG A 140 6.47 27.44 9.80
C ARG A 140 7.74 27.52 10.66
N ASP A 141 7.75 26.84 11.80
CA ASP A 141 8.86 26.79 12.75
C ASP A 141 9.69 25.51 12.61
N LEU A 142 9.41 24.67 11.60
CA LEU A 142 10.06 23.38 11.39
C LEU A 142 10.85 23.38 10.08
N SER A 143 12.17 23.17 10.15
CA SER A 143 12.98 22.94 8.93
C SER A 143 12.84 21.50 8.44
N TYR A 144 13.18 21.25 7.18
CA TYR A 144 13.18 19.90 6.62
C TYR A 144 14.10 18.96 7.41
N GLU A 145 15.31 19.40 7.75
CA GLU A 145 16.29 18.59 8.50
C GLU A 145 15.76 18.21 9.88
N ARG A 146 15.10 19.15 10.58
CA ARG A 146 14.47 18.89 11.87
C ARG A 146 13.26 17.97 11.75
N PHE A 147 12.49 18.08 10.68
CA PHE A 147 11.42 17.13 10.39
C PHE A 147 11.97 15.71 10.18
N VAL A 148 13.06 15.58 9.41
CA VAL A 148 13.72 14.29 9.17
C VAL A 148 14.23 13.68 10.48
N GLU A 149 15.00 14.43 11.24
CA GLU A 149 15.62 13.99 12.50
C GLU A 149 14.58 13.53 13.53
N ARG A 150 13.48 14.28 13.65
CA ARG A 150 12.50 14.07 14.73
C ARG A 150 11.37 13.11 14.37
N PHE A 151 11.00 13.02 13.09
CA PHE A 151 9.77 12.35 12.68
C PHE A 151 9.98 11.35 11.55
N LEU A 152 10.54 11.78 10.41
CA LEU A 152 10.65 10.91 9.23
C LEU A 152 11.56 9.70 9.49
N ALA A 153 12.82 9.93 9.87
CA ALA A 153 13.79 8.87 10.07
C ALA A 153 13.43 7.92 11.24
N PRO A 154 12.95 8.40 12.41
CA PRO A 154 12.52 7.51 13.50
C PRO A 154 11.11 6.91 13.30
N ASN A 155 10.43 7.21 12.19
CA ASN A 155 9.06 6.76 11.89
C ASN A 155 8.03 7.15 12.96
N LEU A 156 8.05 8.41 13.39
CA LEU A 156 7.12 8.91 14.40
C LEU A 156 6.02 9.78 13.76
N PRO A 157 4.74 9.55 14.10
CA PRO A 157 3.65 10.38 13.58
C PRO A 157 3.74 11.80 14.15
N VAL A 158 3.33 12.78 13.33
CA VAL A 158 3.27 14.19 13.72
C VAL A 158 2.07 14.88 13.06
N LEU A 159 1.41 15.78 13.80
CA LEU A 159 0.40 16.67 13.23
C LEU A 159 1.03 18.03 12.93
N LEU A 160 1.19 18.32 11.64
CA LEU A 160 1.70 19.61 11.17
C LEU A 160 0.56 20.62 11.00
N THR A 161 0.73 21.80 11.59
CA THR A 161 -0.17 22.96 11.44
C THR A 161 0.51 24.06 10.62
N GLY A 162 -0.22 25.06 10.12
CA GLY A 162 0.37 26.18 9.38
C GLY A 162 0.87 25.86 7.96
N LEU A 163 0.82 24.61 7.51
CA LEU A 163 1.21 24.17 6.16
C LEU A 163 0.38 24.82 5.04
N THR A 164 -0.90 25.01 5.32
CA THR A 164 -1.90 25.49 4.37
C THR A 164 -2.12 27.00 4.46
N ASP A 165 -1.51 27.65 5.45
CA ASP A 165 -1.58 29.09 5.71
C ASP A 165 -0.55 29.89 4.89
N ALA A 166 0.26 29.20 4.08
CA ALA A 166 1.34 29.78 3.27
C ALA A 166 0.82 30.70 2.15
N ALA A 167 1.73 31.53 1.61
CA ALA A 167 1.48 32.66 0.68
C ALA A 167 0.73 32.33 -0.64
N ALA A 168 0.44 31.07 -0.92
CA ALA A 168 -0.45 30.62 -2.00
C ALA A 168 -1.41 29.55 -1.45
N PRO A 169 -2.64 29.90 -1.07
CA PRO A 169 -3.60 28.92 -0.55
C PRO A 169 -3.89 27.86 -1.62
N TRP A 170 -3.98 26.60 -1.21
CA TRP A 170 -4.29 25.52 -2.14
C TRP A 170 -5.67 25.77 -2.76
N ARG A 171 -5.78 25.53 -4.08
CA ARG A 171 -7.05 25.68 -4.80
C ARG A 171 -8.14 24.79 -4.20
N ALA A 172 -7.78 23.63 -3.66
CA ALA A 172 -8.67 22.75 -2.92
C ALA A 172 -9.42 23.47 -1.78
N PHE A 173 -8.74 24.28 -0.95
CA PHE A 173 -9.42 25.01 0.13
C PHE A 173 -10.35 26.12 -0.38
N ALA A 174 -10.07 26.68 -1.55
CA ALA A 174 -10.90 27.72 -2.15
C ALA A 174 -12.15 27.15 -2.82
N ASP A 175 -12.01 26.05 -3.56
CA ASP A 175 -13.07 25.52 -4.41
C ASP A 175 -13.87 24.40 -3.76
N TRP A 176 -13.21 23.53 -2.97
CA TRP A 176 -13.81 22.28 -2.45
C TRP A 176 -14.53 22.47 -1.12
N VAL A 177 -14.40 23.64 -0.51
CA VAL A 177 -15.02 23.99 0.77
C VAL A 177 -16.19 24.91 0.49
N SER A 178 -17.32 24.67 1.16
CA SER A 178 -18.51 25.53 1.03
C SER A 178 -18.33 26.85 1.81
N SER A 179 -19.39 27.66 1.88
CA SER A 179 -19.41 28.83 2.77
C SER A 179 -19.34 28.45 4.26
N ASP A 180 -19.71 27.22 4.62
CA ASP A 180 -19.41 26.61 5.91
C ASP A 180 -18.08 25.84 5.78
N PRO A 181 -17.02 26.22 6.53
CA PRO A 181 -15.72 25.59 6.44
C PRO A 181 -15.70 24.13 6.90
N ARG A 182 -16.77 23.65 7.54
CA ARG A 182 -16.91 22.23 7.91
C ARG A 182 -17.58 21.38 6.83
N ARG A 183 -18.06 21.98 5.75
CA ARG A 183 -18.83 21.28 4.72
C ARG A 183 -18.16 21.32 3.36
N PRO A 184 -18.03 20.16 2.69
CA PRO A 184 -17.59 20.11 1.30
C PRO A 184 -18.54 20.86 0.35
N ASN A 185 -17.99 21.47 -0.69
CA ASN A 185 -18.75 22.11 -1.77
C ASN A 185 -19.21 21.08 -2.80
N LEU A 186 -20.16 20.22 -2.43
CA LEU A 186 -20.67 19.15 -3.31
C LEU A 186 -21.17 19.66 -4.70
N PRO A 187 -21.88 20.80 -4.81
CA PRO A 187 -22.31 21.33 -6.11
C PRO A 187 -21.14 21.65 -7.05
N PHE A 188 -19.99 22.10 -6.52
CA PHE A 188 -18.81 22.37 -7.34
C PHE A 188 -18.28 21.10 -8.01
N PHE A 189 -18.16 20.00 -7.27
CA PHE A 189 -17.69 18.72 -7.80
C PHE A 189 -18.63 18.19 -8.89
N SER A 190 -19.93 18.18 -8.63
CA SER A 190 -20.94 17.75 -9.60
C SER A 190 -20.93 18.62 -10.87
N ALA A 191 -20.72 19.93 -10.76
CA ALA A 191 -20.66 20.81 -11.91
C ALA A 191 -19.35 20.69 -12.72
N ARG A 192 -18.21 20.50 -12.04
CA ARG A 192 -16.89 20.61 -12.66
C ARG A 192 -16.34 19.28 -13.17
N PHE A 193 -16.65 18.18 -12.47
CA PHE A 193 -16.10 16.85 -12.73
C PHE A 193 -17.18 15.75 -12.80
N PRO A 194 -18.37 15.98 -13.41
CA PRO A 194 -19.51 15.08 -13.31
C PRO A 194 -19.23 13.66 -13.83
N ASN A 195 -18.41 13.56 -14.86
CA ASN A 195 -18.16 12.32 -15.60
C ASN A 195 -16.94 11.53 -15.08
N SER A 196 -16.26 12.00 -14.02
CA SER A 196 -15.18 11.23 -13.42
C SER A 196 -15.73 9.90 -12.90
N THR A 197 -15.14 8.79 -13.33
CA THR A 197 -15.42 7.47 -12.78
C THR A 197 -14.66 7.33 -11.47
N VAL A 198 -15.38 7.22 -10.37
CA VAL A 198 -14.80 7.19 -9.01
C VAL A 198 -15.01 5.84 -8.35
N GLN A 199 -14.05 5.47 -7.50
CA GLN A 199 -14.14 4.29 -6.64
C GLN A 199 -14.84 4.66 -5.34
N VAL A 200 -15.81 3.85 -4.95
CA VAL A 200 -16.65 4.09 -3.78
C VAL A 200 -16.69 2.80 -2.95
N ALA A 201 -16.34 2.91 -1.68
CA ALA A 201 -16.44 1.83 -0.71
C ALA A 201 -17.80 1.85 -0.01
N ASP A 202 -18.47 0.71 0.07
CA ASP A 202 -19.66 0.52 0.88
C ASP A 202 -19.26 0.15 2.31
N CYS A 203 -19.26 1.15 3.20
CA CYS A 203 -18.88 0.98 4.60
C CYS A 203 -19.81 0.04 5.38
N SER A 204 -20.99 -0.30 4.82
CA SER A 204 -21.95 -1.23 5.42
C SER A 204 -21.70 -2.69 5.01
N THR A 205 -20.86 -2.94 3.99
CA THR A 205 -20.60 -4.28 3.47
C THR A 205 -19.13 -4.62 3.51
N ARG A 206 -18.75 -5.54 4.40
CA ARG A 206 -17.40 -6.12 4.46
C ARG A 206 -17.18 -7.08 3.29
N GLU A 207 -16.06 -6.94 2.60
CA GLU A 207 -15.57 -7.82 1.56
C GLU A 207 -14.12 -8.24 1.91
N PHE A 208 -14.00 -9.42 2.52
CA PHE A 208 -12.73 -9.97 3.07
C PHE A 208 -12.14 -9.11 4.20
N THR A 209 -11.05 -8.38 3.96
CA THR A 209 -10.40 -7.50 4.95
C THR A 209 -10.69 -6.01 4.71
N ASP A 210 -11.38 -5.68 3.62
CA ASP A 210 -11.77 -4.31 3.28
C ASP A 210 -13.29 -4.19 3.11
N GLN A 211 -13.74 -3.01 2.72
CA GLN A 211 -15.11 -2.69 2.35
C GLN A 211 -15.34 -3.02 0.85
N LYS A 212 -16.56 -3.47 0.53
CA LYS A 212 -16.97 -3.75 -0.86
C LYS A 212 -16.79 -2.50 -1.73
N ARG A 213 -16.16 -2.65 -2.90
CA ARG A 213 -15.92 -1.53 -3.84
C ARG A 213 -16.96 -1.49 -4.96
N LEU A 214 -17.31 -0.27 -5.35
CA LEU A 214 -18.24 0.06 -6.43
C LEU A 214 -17.59 1.13 -7.32
N GLU A 215 -17.87 1.08 -8.61
CA GLU A 215 -17.56 2.16 -9.55
C GLU A 215 -18.85 2.90 -9.91
N MET A 216 -18.81 4.23 -9.88
CA MET A 216 -19.91 5.08 -10.34
C MET A 216 -19.38 6.43 -10.84
N SER A 217 -20.24 7.21 -11.50
CA SER A 217 -19.88 8.59 -11.85
C SER A 217 -19.84 9.46 -10.60
N LEU A 218 -18.98 10.49 -10.58
CA LEU A 218 -18.95 11.46 -9.49
C LEU A 218 -20.31 12.16 -9.33
N ALA A 219 -21.01 12.44 -10.43
CA ALA A 219 -22.34 13.04 -10.37
C ALA A 219 -23.35 12.15 -9.62
N ASP A 220 -23.34 10.84 -9.85
CA ASP A 220 -24.21 9.89 -9.16
C ASP A 220 -23.85 9.82 -7.66
N TYR A 221 -22.55 9.74 -7.35
CA TYR A 221 -22.08 9.73 -5.96
C TYR A 221 -22.48 10.98 -5.18
N ILE A 222 -22.34 12.16 -5.79
CA ILE A 222 -22.74 13.43 -5.17
C ILE A 222 -24.26 13.49 -4.97
N SER A 223 -25.05 12.99 -5.93
CA SER A 223 -26.50 12.93 -5.82
C SER A 223 -26.93 12.05 -4.64
N TYR A 224 -26.33 10.87 -4.52
CA TYR A 224 -26.49 9.98 -3.35
C TYR A 224 -26.17 10.71 -2.03
N TRP A 225 -25.04 11.40 -1.95
CA TRP A 225 -24.63 12.07 -0.70
C TRP A 225 -25.61 13.18 -0.31
N ILE A 226 -26.12 13.95 -1.28
CA ILE A 226 -27.12 14.99 -1.03
C ILE A 226 -28.42 14.38 -0.50
N GLU A 227 -28.90 13.28 -1.09
CA GLU A 227 -30.11 12.56 -0.66
C GLU A 227 -29.93 12.00 0.76
N HIS A 228 -28.84 11.28 1.02
CA HIS A 228 -28.50 10.70 2.32
C HIS A 228 -28.45 11.78 3.44
N SER A 229 -27.90 12.95 3.13
CA SER A 229 -27.81 14.07 4.08
C SER A 229 -29.17 14.69 4.41
N GLN A 230 -30.16 14.60 3.51
CA GLN A 230 -31.51 15.12 3.74
C GLN A 230 -32.34 14.15 4.59
N GLU A 231 -32.23 12.85 4.32
CA GLU A 231 -32.93 11.80 5.06
C GLU A 231 -32.50 11.76 6.54
N ASN A 232 -31.20 11.87 6.82
CA ASN A 232 -30.67 11.93 8.19
C ASN A 232 -31.11 13.19 8.96
N ARG A 233 -31.53 14.26 8.27
CA ARG A 233 -32.09 15.47 8.91
C ARG A 233 -33.61 15.40 9.10
N GLY A 234 -34.27 14.46 8.43
CA GLY A 234 -35.73 14.38 8.31
C GLY A 234 -36.43 13.36 9.21
N ASN A 235 -35.71 12.46 9.90
CA ASN A 235 -36.34 11.36 10.63
C ASN A 235 -36.63 11.68 12.10
N ASP A 236 -37.78 12.34 12.31
CA ASP A 236 -38.75 11.89 13.29
C ASP A 236 -39.68 10.87 12.58
N SER A 237 -39.57 9.59 12.95
CA SER A 237 -40.61 8.57 12.79
C SER A 237 -41.12 8.24 11.37
N SER A 238 -40.45 7.34 10.63
CA SER A 238 -41.17 6.35 9.79
C SER A 238 -40.29 5.14 9.45
N CYS A 239 -40.83 3.97 9.75
CA CYS A 239 -40.30 2.65 9.42
C CYS A 239 -39.99 2.48 7.91
N ASN A 240 -38.73 2.25 7.59
CA ASN A 240 -38.33 1.42 6.45
C ASN A 240 -36.97 0.78 6.77
N ASN A 241 -36.98 -0.56 6.94
CA ASN A 241 -35.79 -1.39 7.09
C ASN A 241 -35.03 -1.50 5.76
N LYS A 242 -34.51 -0.40 5.23
CA LYS A 242 -33.39 -0.45 4.29
C LYS A 242 -32.16 -0.06 5.09
N ILE A 243 -31.19 -0.97 5.18
CA ILE A 243 -29.83 -0.57 5.53
C ILE A 243 -29.38 0.29 4.35
N ASP A 244 -29.50 1.62 4.48
CA ASP A 244 -28.95 2.51 3.48
C ASP A 244 -27.43 2.34 3.51
N SER A 245 -26.90 1.90 2.38
CA SER A 245 -25.47 1.71 2.19
C SER A 245 -24.77 3.04 2.46
N LEU A 246 -23.79 3.03 3.36
CA LEU A 246 -22.98 4.20 3.70
C LEU A 246 -21.78 4.23 2.76
N LEU A 247 -21.82 5.07 1.75
CA LEU A 247 -20.83 5.09 0.68
C LEU A 247 -19.72 6.09 0.95
N TYR A 248 -18.48 5.67 0.72
CA TYR A 248 -17.27 6.47 0.90
C TYR A 248 -16.42 6.47 -0.37
N LEU A 249 -16.32 7.63 -1.04
CA LEU A 249 -15.40 7.80 -2.15
C LEU A 249 -13.96 7.76 -1.63
N LYS A 250 -13.21 6.77 -2.11
CA LYS A 250 -11.81 6.52 -1.77
C LYS A 250 -11.02 6.35 -3.06
N ASP A 251 -9.72 6.58 -2.96
CA ASP A 251 -8.75 6.26 -4.01
C ASP A 251 -9.01 7.01 -5.33
N TRP A 252 -9.58 8.22 -5.27
CA TRP A 252 -9.75 9.05 -6.46
C TRP A 252 -8.43 9.72 -6.83
N HIS A 253 -7.82 9.27 -7.93
CA HIS A 253 -6.57 9.77 -8.51
C HIS A 253 -6.74 11.15 -9.18
N PHE A 254 -7.25 12.13 -8.42
CA PHE A 254 -7.63 13.45 -8.91
C PHE A 254 -6.45 14.20 -9.55
N VAL A 255 -5.25 14.09 -8.97
CA VAL A 255 -4.05 14.77 -9.48
C VAL A 255 -3.66 14.23 -10.86
N LYS A 256 -3.76 12.91 -11.04
CA LYS A 256 -3.51 12.26 -12.33
C LYS A 256 -4.58 12.61 -13.37
N GLU A 257 -5.85 12.62 -12.97
CA GLU A 257 -6.98 12.89 -13.86
C GLU A 257 -7.04 14.36 -14.29
N TYR A 258 -6.71 15.29 -13.37
CA TYR A 258 -6.79 16.73 -13.57
C TYR A 258 -5.48 17.45 -13.21
N PRO A 259 -4.37 17.17 -13.91
CA PRO A 259 -3.05 17.71 -13.57
C PRO A 259 -2.98 19.25 -13.65
N ASP A 260 -3.70 19.84 -14.61
CA ASP A 260 -3.75 21.31 -14.80
C ASP A 260 -4.59 22.03 -13.72
N TYR A 261 -5.40 21.30 -12.94
CA TYR A 261 -6.19 21.90 -11.88
C TYR A 261 -5.30 22.36 -10.71
N ALA A 262 -4.17 21.69 -10.47
CA ALA A 262 -3.22 22.00 -9.40
C ALA A 262 -3.93 22.21 -8.04
N ALA A 263 -4.64 21.18 -7.58
CA ALA A 263 -5.44 21.22 -6.35
C ALA A 263 -4.63 21.68 -5.14
N TYR A 264 -3.37 21.27 -5.06
CA TYR A 264 -2.41 21.60 -4.02
C TYR A 264 -0.98 21.64 -4.58
N THR A 265 -0.05 22.10 -3.77
CA THR A 265 1.40 21.90 -4.00
C THR A 265 1.94 21.06 -2.87
N THR A 266 2.70 20.00 -3.19
CA THR A 266 3.30 19.12 -2.18
C THR A 266 4.18 19.93 -1.21
N PRO A 267 3.89 19.89 0.10
CA PRO A 267 4.74 20.51 1.11
C PRO A 267 6.19 20.04 1.06
N ILE A 268 7.11 20.91 1.45
CA ILE A 268 8.56 20.64 1.42
C ILE A 268 8.97 19.36 2.17
N PHE A 269 8.30 19.05 3.28
CA PHE A 269 8.54 17.85 4.11
C PHE A 269 8.27 16.54 3.38
N PHE A 270 7.40 16.57 2.37
CA PHE A 270 6.93 15.39 1.63
C PHE A 270 7.39 15.42 0.17
N ALA A 271 8.29 16.35 -0.20
CA ALA A 271 8.71 16.54 -1.58
C ALA A 271 9.73 15.49 -2.06
N ASP A 272 10.47 14.86 -1.14
CA ASP A 272 11.38 13.75 -1.42
C ASP A 272 10.59 12.43 -1.56
N ASP A 273 9.78 12.37 -2.60
CA ASP A 273 8.79 11.32 -2.87
C ASP A 273 9.20 10.53 -4.11
N TRP A 274 10.00 9.47 -3.90
CA TRP A 274 10.55 8.69 -5.00
C TRP A 274 9.47 7.92 -5.75
N LEU A 275 8.43 7.47 -5.04
CA LEU A 275 7.34 6.71 -5.61
C LEU A 275 6.64 7.50 -6.72
N ASN A 276 6.13 8.69 -6.41
CA ASN A 276 5.40 9.45 -7.41
C ASN A 276 6.33 10.17 -8.41
N LEU A 277 7.55 10.56 -8.01
CA LEU A 277 8.55 11.06 -8.96
C LEU A 277 8.82 10.05 -10.09
N TYR A 278 8.84 8.75 -9.76
CA TYR A 278 8.98 7.70 -10.74
C TYR A 278 7.72 7.57 -11.60
N LEU A 279 6.54 7.44 -10.98
CA LEU A 279 5.25 7.24 -11.67
C LEU A 279 4.84 8.40 -12.58
N ASP A 280 5.32 9.62 -12.31
CA ASP A 280 5.10 10.79 -13.15
C ASP A 280 5.78 10.65 -14.54
N SER A 281 6.80 9.79 -14.68
CA SER A 281 7.57 9.62 -15.93
C SER A 281 7.75 8.17 -16.39
N HIS A 282 7.38 7.19 -15.56
CA HIS A 282 7.55 5.77 -15.82
C HIS A 282 6.30 4.99 -15.40
N SER A 283 6.03 3.86 -16.07
CA SER A 283 5.02 2.90 -15.63
C SER A 283 5.64 1.78 -14.79
N LEU A 284 4.88 1.27 -13.82
CA LEU A 284 5.13 -0.05 -13.21
C LEU A 284 4.60 -1.17 -14.11
N HIS A 285 5.04 -2.40 -13.87
CA HIS A 285 4.59 -3.61 -14.57
C HIS A 285 4.75 -3.52 -16.10
N ARG A 286 5.99 -3.73 -16.59
CA ARG A 286 6.30 -3.64 -18.02
C ARG A 286 5.88 -4.89 -18.81
N ASP A 287 5.49 -5.96 -18.12
CA ASP A 287 5.08 -7.22 -18.72
C ASP A 287 3.64 -7.14 -19.25
N PHE A 288 3.46 -7.49 -20.52
CA PHE A 288 2.16 -7.44 -21.21
C PHE A 288 1.10 -8.38 -20.59
N ASP A 289 1.54 -9.43 -19.88
CA ASP A 289 0.68 -10.46 -19.30
C ASP A 289 0.12 -10.09 -17.91
N ILE A 290 0.64 -9.04 -17.28
CA ILE A 290 0.09 -8.50 -16.02
C ILE A 290 -1.02 -7.51 -16.39
N HIS A 291 -2.19 -8.07 -16.73
CA HIS A 291 -3.50 -7.42 -16.89
C HIS A 291 -3.49 -5.94 -17.32
N ARG A 292 -3.22 -5.68 -18.61
CA ARG A 292 -3.58 -4.39 -19.24
C ARG A 292 -5.09 -4.19 -19.45
N ASP A 293 -5.91 -5.21 -19.17
CA ASP A 293 -7.36 -5.16 -19.28
C ASP A 293 -7.99 -4.54 -18.02
N LYS A 294 -7.87 -3.21 -17.88
CA LYS A 294 -8.85 -2.24 -17.34
C LYS A 294 -8.16 -1.09 -16.58
N ASN A 295 -8.33 0.10 -17.15
CA ASN A 295 -8.00 1.43 -16.62
C ASN A 295 -6.54 1.66 -16.24
N GLU A 296 -5.78 2.29 -17.16
CA GLU A 296 -4.42 2.84 -16.97
C GLU A 296 -4.26 3.79 -15.75
N ILE A 297 -5.35 4.08 -15.03
CA ILE A 297 -5.41 4.91 -13.82
C ILE A 297 -5.07 4.10 -12.56
N ASN A 298 -5.33 2.79 -12.54
CA ASN A 298 -4.93 1.93 -11.41
C ASN A 298 -3.40 1.89 -11.35
N CYS A 299 -2.80 2.32 -10.23
CA CYS A 299 -1.36 2.49 -10.02
C CYS A 299 -0.68 3.65 -10.78
N ALA A 300 -1.44 4.65 -11.23
CA ALA A 300 -0.89 5.77 -12.01
C ALA A 300 -0.18 6.85 -11.16
N ASP A 301 -0.59 7.00 -9.91
CA ASP A 301 0.08 7.73 -8.83
C ASP A 301 -0.44 7.22 -7.47
N TYR A 302 0.15 7.69 -6.37
CA TYR A 302 -0.27 7.40 -5.00
C TYR A 302 -0.72 8.69 -4.31
N ARG A 303 -1.53 9.47 -5.03
CA ARG A 303 -2.10 10.76 -4.61
C ARG A 303 -3.60 10.69 -4.77
N PHE A 304 -4.31 10.69 -3.65
CA PHE A 304 -5.72 10.36 -3.59
C PHE A 304 -6.56 11.49 -3.00
N VAL A 305 -7.80 11.62 -3.49
CA VAL A 305 -8.86 12.38 -2.82
C VAL A 305 -9.83 11.39 -2.18
N TYR A 306 -10.06 11.54 -0.88
CA TYR A 306 -11.07 10.77 -0.15
C TYR A 306 -12.17 11.72 0.31
N MET A 307 -13.44 11.36 0.10
CA MET A 307 -14.55 12.18 0.57
C MET A 307 -15.79 11.33 0.88
N GLY A 308 -16.44 11.59 2.00
CA GLY A 308 -17.65 10.86 2.38
C GLY A 308 -18.50 11.56 3.43
N PRO A 309 -19.79 11.21 3.51
CA PRO A 309 -20.68 11.69 4.55
C PRO A 309 -20.19 11.31 5.93
N GLU A 310 -20.77 11.99 6.92
CA GLU A 310 -20.69 11.65 8.33
C GLU A 310 -20.76 10.12 8.57
N GLY A 311 -19.76 9.58 9.27
CA GLY A 311 -19.71 8.16 9.68
C GLY A 311 -18.98 7.22 8.72
N THR A 312 -18.58 7.69 7.54
CA THR A 312 -17.66 6.93 6.67
C THR A 312 -16.33 6.66 7.37
N TRP A 313 -15.75 5.49 7.12
CA TRP A 313 -14.56 5.02 7.83
C TRP A 313 -13.72 4.09 6.96
N THR A 314 -12.49 3.80 7.39
CA THR A 314 -11.59 2.84 6.72
C THR A 314 -11.11 1.81 7.75
N PRO A 315 -11.15 0.50 7.40
CA PRO A 315 -10.61 -0.56 8.26
C PRO A 315 -9.16 -0.36 8.65
N LEU A 316 -8.73 -1.03 9.72
CA LEU A 316 -7.35 -1.02 10.14
C LEU A 316 -6.46 -1.63 9.04
N HIS A 317 -5.44 -0.88 8.62
CA HIS A 317 -4.53 -1.28 7.56
C HIS A 317 -3.15 -0.65 7.77
N ALA A 318 -2.16 -1.19 7.05
CA ALA A 318 -0.90 -0.50 6.78
C ALA A 318 -0.93 0.04 5.35
N ASP A 319 -0.28 1.18 5.14
CA ASP A 319 -0.16 1.77 3.81
C ASP A 319 0.62 0.87 2.84
N VAL A 320 0.24 0.91 1.56
CA VAL A 320 0.90 0.14 0.48
C VAL A 320 2.39 0.38 0.49
N PHE A 321 3.18 -0.67 0.25
CA PHE A 321 4.65 -0.68 0.33
C PHE A 321 5.26 -0.40 1.71
N ARG A 322 4.46 -0.31 2.78
CA ARG A 322 4.91 0.32 4.05
C ARG A 322 5.46 1.72 3.80
N SER A 323 4.86 2.42 2.84
CA SER A 323 5.15 3.82 2.54
C SER A 323 4.80 4.71 3.73
N TYR A 324 5.38 5.91 3.76
CA TYR A 324 4.84 6.99 4.57
C TYR A 324 3.56 7.51 3.93
N SER A 325 2.72 8.14 4.73
CA SER A 325 1.49 8.79 4.26
C SER A 325 1.25 10.11 4.99
N TRP A 326 0.69 11.07 4.26
CA TRP A 326 0.28 12.36 4.78
C TRP A 326 -1.14 12.61 4.32
N SER A 327 -1.94 13.17 5.22
CA SER A 327 -3.31 13.54 4.92
C SER A 327 -3.55 14.99 5.31
N ALA A 328 -3.99 15.80 4.35
CA ALA A 328 -4.53 17.13 4.61
C ALA A 328 -6.05 17.06 4.59
N ASN A 329 -6.65 17.31 5.75
CA ASN A 329 -8.10 17.39 5.89
C ASN A 329 -8.57 18.77 5.38
N VAL A 330 -9.17 18.79 4.19
CA VAL A 330 -9.58 20.02 3.48
C VAL A 330 -10.87 20.60 4.07
N SER A 331 -11.82 19.74 4.40
CA SER A 331 -13.09 20.09 5.06
C SER A 331 -13.51 18.96 6.00
N GLY A 332 -14.22 19.31 7.06
CA GLY A 332 -14.77 18.36 8.02
C GLY A 332 -13.77 17.91 9.08
N ARG A 333 -13.96 16.70 9.61
CA ARG A 333 -13.09 16.11 10.63
C ARG A 333 -12.84 14.64 10.38
N LYS A 334 -11.61 14.20 10.65
CA LYS A 334 -11.23 12.79 10.68
C LYS A 334 -10.61 12.44 12.02
N ARG A 335 -10.96 11.26 12.53
CA ARG A 335 -10.30 10.65 13.69
C ARG A 335 -9.29 9.64 13.17
N TRP A 336 -8.03 9.83 13.56
CA TRP A 336 -6.94 8.92 13.26
C TRP A 336 -6.59 8.13 14.50
N LEU A 337 -6.36 6.84 14.31
CA LEU A 337 -5.99 5.89 15.33
C LEU A 337 -4.76 5.17 14.81
N PHE A 338 -3.65 5.33 15.52
CA PHE A 338 -2.38 4.71 15.16
C PHE A 338 -2.10 3.61 16.16
N LEU A 339 -1.82 2.41 15.65
CA LEU A 339 -1.33 1.32 16.46
C LEU A 339 0.20 1.35 16.46
N PRO A 340 0.87 1.48 17.60
CA PRO A 340 2.32 1.42 17.64
C PRO A 340 2.81 0.01 17.26
N PRO A 341 3.95 -0.12 16.57
CA PRO A 341 4.49 -1.42 16.14
C PRO A 341 4.64 -2.45 17.27
N SER A 342 4.95 -1.99 18.49
CA SER A 342 5.09 -2.84 19.68
C SER A 342 3.78 -3.50 20.14
N GLN A 343 2.63 -3.04 19.63
CA GLN A 343 1.31 -3.58 19.94
C GLN A 343 0.67 -4.26 18.72
N CYS A 344 1.37 -4.36 17.59
CA CYS A 344 0.84 -4.99 16.38
C CYS A 344 0.39 -6.44 16.62
N ASN A 345 1.10 -7.20 17.45
CA ASN A 345 0.72 -8.57 17.78
C ASN A 345 -0.66 -8.69 18.47
N LEU A 346 -1.15 -7.62 19.10
CA LEU A 346 -2.41 -7.62 19.85
C LEU A 346 -3.65 -7.50 18.95
N ILE A 347 -3.47 -7.03 17.71
CA ILE A 347 -4.58 -6.86 16.76
C ILE A 347 -4.73 -8.01 15.78
N PHE A 348 -3.86 -9.02 15.84
CA PHE A 348 -3.93 -10.20 14.98
C PHE A 348 -4.52 -11.39 15.72
N ASP A 349 -5.18 -12.27 14.97
CA ASP A 349 -5.64 -13.55 15.53
C ASP A 349 -4.46 -14.42 16.00
N ARG A 350 -4.78 -15.49 16.73
CA ARG A 350 -3.78 -16.45 17.27
C ARG A 350 -2.86 -17.05 16.21
N ASN A 351 -3.28 -17.05 14.95
CA ASN A 351 -2.54 -17.60 13.82
C ASN A 351 -1.81 -16.51 13.01
N LEU A 352 -1.91 -15.24 13.43
CA LEU A 352 -1.44 -14.05 12.72
C LEU A 352 -2.02 -13.91 11.30
N LYS A 353 -3.21 -14.48 11.04
CA LYS A 353 -3.82 -14.56 9.69
C LYS A 353 -4.82 -13.45 9.40
N SER A 354 -5.38 -12.83 10.42
CA SER A 354 -6.39 -11.79 10.26
C SER A 354 -6.26 -10.76 11.37
N SER A 355 -6.34 -9.48 11.00
CA SER A 355 -6.38 -8.38 11.95
C SER A 355 -7.82 -8.04 12.36
N VAL A 356 -7.96 -7.30 13.46
CA VAL A 356 -9.21 -6.63 13.84
C VAL A 356 -9.66 -5.71 12.70
N TYR A 357 -10.87 -5.95 12.19
CA TYR A 357 -11.44 -5.23 11.06
C TYR A 357 -11.89 -3.81 11.43
N ASP A 358 -12.64 -3.69 12.52
CA ASP A 358 -13.05 -2.42 13.12
C ASP A 358 -12.56 -2.40 14.58
N VAL A 359 -11.59 -1.54 14.87
CA VAL A 359 -10.96 -1.43 16.19
C VAL A 359 -11.91 -0.84 17.21
N PHE A 360 -13.02 -0.22 16.79
CA PHE A 360 -13.89 0.49 17.71
C PHE A 360 -15.34 0.07 17.73
N GLY A 361 -15.96 -0.41 16.65
CA GLY A 361 -17.32 -0.96 16.64
C GLY A 361 -18.45 0.02 17.03
N ASP A 362 -18.30 0.81 18.09
CA ASP A 362 -19.11 1.92 18.56
C ASP A 362 -18.29 2.90 19.42
N VAL A 363 -17.75 3.96 18.80
CA VAL A 363 -17.16 5.08 19.54
C VAL A 363 -18.28 5.96 20.11
N SER A 364 -18.49 5.93 21.43
CA SER A 364 -19.47 6.79 22.11
C SER A 364 -18.99 8.23 22.29
N GLU A 365 -19.88 9.21 22.03
CA GLU A 365 -19.66 10.63 22.40
C GLU A 365 -19.45 10.82 23.90
N THR A 366 -19.96 9.91 24.74
CA THR A 366 -19.77 9.96 26.20
C THR A 366 -18.35 9.60 26.60
N GLN A 367 -17.70 8.68 25.87
CA GLN A 367 -16.33 8.27 26.11
C GLN A 367 -15.33 9.23 25.44
N PHE A 368 -15.75 9.92 24.37
CA PHE A 368 -14.92 10.88 23.63
C PHE A 368 -15.68 12.19 23.37
N PRO A 369 -15.68 13.13 24.34
CA PRO A 369 -16.39 14.39 24.21
C PRO A 369 -15.94 15.21 22.99
N GLY A 370 -16.90 15.64 22.16
CA GLY A 370 -16.63 16.40 20.93
C GLY A 370 -16.48 15.55 19.66
N PHE A 371 -16.66 14.23 19.77
CA PHE A 371 -16.75 13.28 18.65
C PHE A 371 -18.11 13.39 17.92
N LYS A 372 -18.34 14.52 17.25
CA LYS A 372 -19.37 14.55 16.20
C LYS A 372 -18.74 14.02 14.93
N LYS A 373 -19.30 12.94 14.39
CA LYS A 373 -18.94 12.52 13.04
C LYS A 373 -19.32 13.72 12.13
N GLU A 374 -18.51 14.03 11.12
CA GLU A 374 -18.76 15.15 10.21
C GLU A 374 -18.45 14.70 8.78
N ASP A 375 -19.14 15.29 7.79
CA ASP A 375 -18.80 15.17 6.38
C ASP A 375 -17.34 15.55 6.15
N THR A 376 -16.58 14.77 5.38
CA THR A 376 -15.15 15.00 5.23
C THR A 376 -14.69 14.96 3.77
N ILE A 377 -13.73 15.82 3.44
CA ILE A 377 -12.87 15.67 2.25
C ILE A 377 -11.41 15.84 2.66
N SER A 378 -10.55 14.96 2.17
CA SER A 378 -9.11 15.03 2.37
C SER A 378 -8.34 14.72 1.10
N ILE A 379 -7.11 15.26 1.09
CA ILE A 379 -6.06 14.86 0.18
C ILE A 379 -5.14 13.92 0.95
N ASN A 380 -4.88 12.76 0.38
CA ASN A 380 -4.03 11.73 0.93
C ASN A 380 -2.92 11.42 -0.06
N HIS A 381 -1.70 11.20 0.42
CA HIS A 381 -0.56 11.02 -0.46
C HIS A 381 0.46 10.12 0.23
N ASN A 382 0.76 9.00 -0.43
CA ASN A 382 1.75 8.04 0.01
C ASN A 382 3.07 8.27 -0.72
N TRP A 383 4.18 8.16 0.02
CA TRP A 383 5.52 8.25 -0.55
C TRP A 383 6.51 7.37 0.21
N PHE A 384 7.57 6.99 -0.47
CA PHE A 384 8.75 6.42 0.17
C PHE A 384 10.01 6.99 -0.48
N ASN A 385 11.13 6.86 0.21
CA ASN A 385 12.43 7.38 -0.22
C ASN A 385 13.56 6.60 0.48
N ALA A 386 14.76 7.17 0.52
CA ALA A 386 15.92 6.55 1.14
C ALA A 386 15.71 6.12 2.61
N TYR A 387 14.85 6.81 3.38
CA TYR A 387 14.68 6.55 4.81
C TYR A 387 13.91 5.27 5.12
N ASN A 388 12.96 4.86 4.27
CA ASN A 388 12.15 3.65 4.45
C ASN A 388 12.30 2.61 3.32
N LEU A 389 13.21 2.81 2.36
CA LEU A 389 13.44 1.87 1.26
C LEU A 389 13.71 0.42 1.75
N SER A 390 14.39 0.29 2.89
CA SER A 390 14.68 -1.01 3.50
C SER A 390 13.41 -1.73 3.96
N TRP A 391 12.39 -1.01 4.43
CA TRP A 391 11.09 -1.57 4.83
C TRP A 391 10.25 -2.00 3.63
N VAL A 392 10.29 -1.22 2.53
CA VAL A 392 9.65 -1.60 1.26
C VAL A 392 10.22 -2.95 0.79
N TRP A 393 11.54 -3.09 0.79
CA TRP A 393 12.18 -4.37 0.42
C TRP A 393 11.81 -5.51 1.37
N ASN A 394 11.81 -5.27 2.69
CA ASN A 394 11.43 -6.30 3.64
C ASN A 394 10.00 -6.82 3.40
N LEU A 395 9.05 -5.91 3.12
CA LEU A 395 7.69 -6.28 2.75
C LEU A 395 7.69 -7.14 1.49
N LEU A 396 8.38 -6.73 0.43
CA LEU A 396 8.42 -7.50 -0.82
C LEU A 396 8.98 -8.92 -0.61
N VAL A 397 10.01 -9.08 0.23
CA VAL A 397 10.56 -10.40 0.55
C VAL A 397 9.57 -11.24 1.37
N GLU A 398 8.92 -10.64 2.36
CA GLU A 398 7.90 -11.29 3.18
C GLU A 398 6.74 -11.78 2.30
N ASP A 399 6.15 -10.89 1.52
CA ASP A 399 5.02 -11.20 0.63
C ASP A 399 5.40 -12.20 -0.46
N TYR A 400 6.64 -12.16 -0.97
CA TYR A 400 7.13 -13.14 -1.94
C TYR A 400 7.19 -14.53 -1.32
N ASN A 401 7.72 -14.66 -0.10
CA ASN A 401 7.81 -15.95 0.57
C ASN A 401 6.44 -16.52 0.88
N VAL A 402 5.51 -15.67 1.32
CA VAL A 402 4.11 -16.04 1.53
C VAL A 402 3.49 -16.51 0.21
N ALA A 403 3.56 -15.70 -0.85
CA ALA A 403 3.01 -16.04 -2.16
C ALA A 403 3.59 -17.34 -2.72
N LYS A 404 4.89 -17.57 -2.52
CA LYS A 404 5.60 -18.79 -2.91
C LYS A 404 5.10 -20.01 -2.14
N GLU A 405 4.99 -19.93 -0.82
CA GLU A 405 4.52 -21.02 0.04
C GLU A 405 3.09 -21.45 -0.32
N TYR A 406 2.21 -20.48 -0.64
CA TYR A 406 0.82 -20.76 -1.01
C TYR A 406 0.66 -21.57 -2.30
N ILE A 407 1.60 -21.45 -3.24
CA ILE A 407 1.55 -22.17 -4.52
C ILE A 407 2.57 -23.31 -4.59
N GLU A 408 3.27 -23.61 -3.50
CA GLU A 408 4.37 -24.56 -3.48
C GLU A 408 3.97 -25.95 -3.99
N ASP A 409 2.71 -26.34 -3.76
CA ASP A 409 2.18 -27.65 -4.14
C ASP A 409 2.07 -27.87 -5.67
N ILE A 410 2.11 -26.80 -6.46
CA ILE A 410 2.12 -26.87 -7.93
C ILE A 410 3.51 -26.71 -8.54
N ARG A 411 4.59 -26.62 -7.73
CA ARG A 411 5.96 -26.42 -8.23
C ARG A 411 6.36 -27.43 -9.29
N ASP A 412 6.11 -28.71 -9.04
CA ASP A 412 6.58 -29.79 -9.92
C ASP A 412 5.79 -29.89 -11.25
N ILE A 413 4.64 -29.22 -11.33
CA ILE A 413 3.77 -29.21 -12.52
C ILE A 413 3.71 -27.84 -13.20
N CYS A 414 4.44 -26.85 -12.69
CA CYS A 414 4.50 -25.49 -13.21
C CYS A 414 5.84 -25.27 -13.94
N ASP A 415 5.78 -25.04 -15.26
CA ASP A 415 6.98 -24.87 -16.09
C ASP A 415 7.83 -23.66 -15.68
N ASP A 416 7.20 -22.58 -15.20
CA ASP A 416 7.87 -21.35 -14.76
C ASP A 416 7.30 -20.86 -13.43
N PHE A 417 7.62 -21.62 -12.39
CA PHE A 417 7.17 -21.35 -11.01
C PHE A 417 7.63 -19.98 -10.49
N GLU A 418 8.82 -19.53 -10.88
CA GLU A 418 9.35 -18.22 -10.45
C GLU A 418 8.53 -17.08 -11.04
N SER A 419 8.23 -17.11 -12.34
CA SER A 419 7.34 -16.11 -12.95
C SER A 419 5.97 -16.07 -12.29
N LEU A 420 5.44 -17.22 -11.85
CA LEU A 420 4.18 -17.27 -11.12
C LEU A 420 4.30 -16.59 -9.74
N CYS A 421 5.38 -16.83 -9.00
CA CYS A 421 5.65 -16.12 -7.74
C CYS A 421 5.72 -14.60 -7.95
N GLN A 422 6.44 -14.15 -8.99
CA GLN A 422 6.60 -12.73 -9.30
C GLN A 422 5.27 -12.07 -9.70
N ARG A 423 4.41 -12.76 -10.44
CA ARG A 423 3.06 -12.25 -10.78
C ARG A 423 2.17 -12.14 -9.55
N ASN A 424 2.18 -13.14 -8.67
CA ASN A 424 1.43 -13.10 -7.42
C ASN A 424 1.91 -11.97 -6.51
N LEU A 425 3.24 -11.80 -6.39
CA LEU A 425 3.82 -10.69 -5.65
C LEU A 425 3.39 -9.33 -6.23
N ALA A 426 3.48 -9.13 -7.55
CA ALA A 426 3.01 -7.90 -8.20
C ALA A 426 1.52 -7.64 -7.91
N ALA A 427 0.67 -8.65 -8.03
CA ALA A 427 -0.77 -8.53 -7.81
C ALA A 427 -1.12 -8.20 -6.34
N ASN A 428 -0.38 -8.76 -5.39
CA ASN A 428 -0.69 -8.64 -3.97
C ASN A 428 -0.01 -7.46 -3.28
N THR A 429 1.14 -7.02 -3.77
CA THR A 429 1.94 -5.97 -3.10
C THR A 429 2.03 -4.70 -3.95
N GLY A 430 1.74 -4.78 -5.25
CA GLY A 430 1.80 -3.66 -6.20
C GLY A 430 3.14 -3.50 -6.92
N MET A 431 4.17 -4.27 -6.54
CA MET A 431 5.46 -4.39 -7.24
C MET A 431 5.97 -5.81 -7.05
N ASN A 432 6.63 -6.35 -8.07
CA ASN A 432 7.45 -7.54 -7.90
C ASN A 432 8.93 -7.20 -7.70
N PHE A 433 9.80 -8.20 -7.53
CA PHE A 433 11.22 -7.94 -7.32
C PHE A 433 11.88 -7.24 -8.51
N TYR A 434 11.44 -7.53 -9.74
CA TYR A 434 11.97 -6.90 -10.94
C TYR A 434 11.53 -5.44 -11.07
N ASP A 435 10.26 -5.14 -10.80
CA ASP A 435 9.74 -3.76 -10.75
C ASP A 435 10.55 -2.92 -9.76
N PHE A 436 10.77 -3.46 -8.55
CA PHE A 436 11.54 -2.79 -7.51
C PHE A 436 13.03 -2.65 -7.88
N PHE A 437 13.63 -3.68 -8.50
CA PHE A 437 15.03 -3.61 -8.93
C PHE A 437 15.24 -2.56 -10.04
N ILE A 438 14.32 -2.49 -11.01
CA ILE A 438 14.31 -1.43 -12.04
C ILE A 438 14.20 -0.07 -11.35
N PHE A 439 13.25 0.09 -10.43
CA PHE A 439 13.03 1.33 -9.69
C PHE A 439 14.31 1.81 -8.99
N ILE A 440 14.95 0.98 -8.16
CA ILE A 440 16.16 1.41 -7.42
C ILE A 440 17.37 1.61 -8.34
N THR A 441 17.48 0.87 -9.44
CA THR A 441 18.52 1.05 -10.45
C THR A 441 18.40 2.43 -11.11
N ARG A 442 17.18 2.85 -11.44
CA ARG A 442 16.91 4.16 -12.04
C ARG A 442 17.22 5.29 -11.07
N PHE A 443 16.85 5.17 -9.79
CA PHE A 443 17.24 6.15 -8.78
C PHE A 443 18.75 6.16 -8.53
N ALA A 444 19.44 5.02 -8.51
CA ALA A 444 20.89 4.98 -8.35
C ALA A 444 21.59 5.74 -9.50
N LEU A 445 21.23 5.43 -10.75
CA LEU A 445 21.78 6.13 -11.92
C LEU A 445 21.47 7.63 -11.89
N ALA A 446 20.25 8.03 -11.47
CA ALA A 446 19.88 9.44 -11.36
C ALA A 446 20.73 10.15 -10.29
N ASN A 447 20.87 9.58 -9.09
CA ASN A 447 21.70 10.14 -8.01
C ASN A 447 23.19 10.23 -8.41
N ILE A 448 23.74 9.18 -9.03
CA ILE A 448 25.13 9.17 -9.56
C ILE A 448 25.31 10.28 -10.60
N THR A 449 24.34 10.41 -11.51
CA THR A 449 24.36 11.46 -12.55
C THR A 449 24.39 12.85 -11.91
N GLN A 450 23.58 13.10 -10.88
CA GLN A 450 23.58 14.39 -10.18
C GLN A 450 24.90 14.66 -9.46
N ILE A 451 25.48 13.67 -8.77
CA ILE A 451 26.77 13.80 -8.09
C ILE A 451 27.88 14.18 -9.08
N PHE A 452 27.97 13.46 -10.21
CA PHE A 452 28.99 13.75 -11.23
C PHE A 452 28.75 15.10 -11.92
N LEU A 453 27.49 15.52 -12.10
CA LEU A 453 27.17 16.84 -12.63
C LEU A 453 27.61 17.95 -11.65
N LEU A 454 27.37 17.79 -10.35
CA LEU A 454 27.77 18.75 -9.32
C LEU A 454 29.30 18.92 -9.24
N GLN A 455 30.07 17.83 -9.38
CA GLN A 455 31.54 17.89 -9.37
C GLN A 455 32.14 18.61 -10.57
N ASN A 456 31.43 18.62 -11.71
CA ASN A 456 31.88 19.28 -12.92
C ASN A 456 31.65 20.81 -12.88
N VAL A 457 30.93 21.33 -11.87
CA VAL A 457 30.72 22.76 -11.66
C VAL A 457 31.84 23.30 -10.77
N LYS A 458 32.76 24.07 -11.35
CA LYS A 458 33.97 24.57 -10.68
C LYS A 458 33.73 25.62 -9.59
N ASP A 459 32.53 26.20 -9.51
CA ASP A 459 32.21 27.31 -8.61
C ASP A 459 30.84 27.10 -7.93
N ALA A 460 30.81 26.45 -6.77
CA ALA A 460 29.67 26.55 -5.85
C ALA A 460 30.06 26.16 -4.41
N ALA A 461 30.31 27.19 -3.59
CA ALA A 461 30.53 27.10 -2.15
C ALA A 461 29.32 26.50 -1.40
N SER A 462 29.60 25.82 -0.28
CA SER A 462 28.74 25.23 0.79
C SER A 462 27.44 24.51 0.41
N ASN A 463 26.59 25.08 -0.44
CA ASN A 463 25.25 24.58 -0.79
C ASN A 463 25.29 23.47 -1.86
N SER A 464 26.38 23.38 -2.64
CA SER A 464 26.68 22.20 -3.44
C SER A 464 26.92 20.97 -2.56
N SER A 465 27.46 21.18 -1.35
CA SER A 465 27.74 20.10 -0.38
C SER A 465 26.45 19.45 0.11
N ILE A 466 25.47 20.23 0.58
CA ILE A 466 24.23 19.66 1.17
C ILE A 466 23.46 18.80 0.15
N LYS A 467 23.35 19.25 -1.11
CA LYS A 467 22.73 18.44 -2.17
C LYS A 467 23.52 17.18 -2.47
N ALA A 468 24.85 17.29 -2.55
CA ALA A 468 25.72 16.13 -2.74
C ALA A 468 25.60 15.12 -1.58
N ASP A 469 25.54 15.60 -0.34
CA ASP A 469 25.37 14.78 0.85
C ASP A 469 24.03 14.03 0.81
N HIS A 470 22.95 14.69 0.39
CA HIS A 470 21.65 14.04 0.21
C HIS A 470 21.70 12.95 -0.86
N PHE A 471 22.27 13.22 -2.03
CA PHE A 471 22.46 12.20 -3.08
C PHE A 471 23.33 11.02 -2.62
N VAL A 472 24.35 11.28 -1.80
CA VAL A 472 25.19 10.23 -1.20
C VAL A 472 24.39 9.39 -0.19
N CYS A 473 23.56 10.00 0.67
CA CYS A 473 22.68 9.28 1.59
C CYS A 473 21.70 8.37 0.82
N ASN A 474 21.14 8.86 -0.28
CA ASN A 474 20.28 8.06 -1.15
C ASN A 474 21.02 6.83 -1.71
N LEU A 475 22.23 7.03 -2.23
CA LEU A 475 23.05 5.93 -2.75
C LEU A 475 23.42 4.91 -1.68
N LYS A 476 23.68 5.33 -0.44
CA LYS A 476 23.94 4.42 0.67
C LYS A 476 22.72 3.56 1.01
N SER A 477 21.53 4.15 1.02
CA SER A 477 20.29 3.39 1.24
C SER A 477 20.05 2.38 0.12
N ILE A 478 20.21 2.80 -1.15
CA ILE A 478 20.08 1.89 -2.29
C ILE A 478 21.14 0.79 -2.26
N HIS A 479 22.40 1.11 -1.93
CA HIS A 479 23.49 0.14 -1.77
C HIS A 479 23.14 -0.91 -0.72
N ALA A 480 22.71 -0.49 0.47
CA ALA A 480 22.32 -1.40 1.55
C ALA A 480 21.20 -2.35 1.13
N VAL A 481 20.18 -1.86 0.41
CA VAL A 481 19.10 -2.70 -0.11
C VAL A 481 19.60 -3.65 -1.21
N ALA A 482 20.33 -3.13 -2.21
CA ALA A 482 20.87 -3.93 -3.31
C ALA A 482 21.83 -5.02 -2.81
N SER A 483 22.64 -4.74 -1.79
CA SER A 483 23.50 -5.74 -1.13
C SER A 483 22.72 -6.88 -0.47
N ARG A 484 21.48 -6.65 -0.01
CA ARG A 484 20.63 -7.75 0.48
C ARG A 484 20.03 -8.56 -0.67
N MET A 485 19.70 -7.90 -1.78
CA MET A 485 19.13 -8.53 -2.98
C MET A 485 20.07 -9.56 -3.61
N THR A 486 21.39 -9.42 -3.49
CA THR A 486 22.38 -10.39 -4.01
C THR A 486 22.21 -11.80 -3.43
N SER A 487 21.57 -11.92 -2.26
CA SER A 487 21.34 -13.20 -1.60
C SER A 487 19.99 -13.83 -1.94
N VAL A 488 19.13 -13.13 -2.68
CA VAL A 488 17.77 -13.58 -3.01
C VAL A 488 17.76 -14.43 -4.27
N ASP A 489 17.15 -15.63 -4.16
CA ASP A 489 17.18 -16.64 -5.20
C ASP A 489 16.58 -16.18 -6.53
N ALA A 490 15.59 -15.28 -6.50
CA ALA A 490 14.98 -14.71 -7.70
C ALA A 490 16.01 -14.00 -8.62
N PHE A 491 17.10 -13.48 -8.07
CA PHE A 491 18.18 -12.84 -8.84
C PHE A 491 19.30 -13.81 -9.23
N ALA A 492 19.25 -15.07 -8.81
CA ALA A 492 20.22 -16.07 -9.24
C ALA A 492 20.14 -16.26 -10.77
N PRO A 493 21.26 -16.55 -11.47
CA PRO A 493 21.27 -16.65 -12.95
C PRO A 493 20.21 -17.59 -13.55
N ARG A 494 19.83 -18.64 -12.81
CA ARG A 494 18.80 -19.61 -13.21
C ARG A 494 17.36 -19.09 -13.16
N ASN A 495 17.09 -18.11 -12.31
CA ASN A 495 15.76 -17.54 -12.10
C ASN A 495 15.64 -16.19 -12.81
N LEU A 496 16.75 -15.47 -12.98
CA LEU A 496 16.79 -14.27 -13.79
C LEU A 496 16.44 -14.55 -15.27
N SER A 497 16.58 -15.79 -15.75
CA SER A 497 16.05 -16.19 -17.06
C SER A 497 14.52 -16.07 -17.17
N SER A 498 13.79 -16.17 -16.06
CA SER A 498 12.33 -15.95 -15.99
C SER A 498 11.97 -14.46 -16.04
N CYS A 499 12.92 -13.55 -15.81
CA CYS A 499 12.73 -12.12 -16.03
C CYS A 499 12.55 -11.83 -17.52
N SER A 500 11.46 -11.15 -17.89
CA SER A 500 11.16 -10.77 -19.27
C SER A 500 12.28 -9.95 -19.92
N VAL A 501 12.33 -9.97 -21.25
CA VAL A 501 13.31 -9.19 -22.02
C VAL A 501 13.09 -7.69 -21.78
N GLU A 502 11.83 -7.28 -21.64
CA GLU A 502 11.41 -5.91 -21.35
C GLU A 502 11.93 -5.44 -19.99
N ASN A 503 11.70 -6.23 -18.93
CA ASN A 503 12.20 -5.90 -17.59
C ASN A 503 13.73 -5.92 -17.54
N ARG A 504 14.37 -6.94 -18.13
CA ARG A 504 15.82 -7.02 -18.20
C ARG A 504 16.43 -5.82 -18.92
N SER A 505 15.87 -5.43 -20.05
CA SER A 505 16.32 -4.23 -20.77
C SER A 505 16.12 -2.95 -19.96
N ALA A 506 15.10 -2.89 -19.11
CA ALA A 506 14.76 -1.69 -18.33
C ALA A 506 15.75 -1.37 -17.20
N PHE A 507 16.51 -2.34 -16.69
CA PHE A 507 17.59 -2.11 -15.72
C PHE A 507 19.00 -2.35 -16.29
N SER A 508 19.14 -3.16 -17.35
CA SER A 508 20.46 -3.64 -17.77
C SER A 508 21.22 -2.69 -18.68
N ASP A 509 20.63 -2.22 -19.79
CA ASP A 509 21.35 -1.42 -20.80
C ASP A 509 21.53 0.04 -20.31
N VAL A 510 22.63 0.31 -19.62
CA VAL A 510 22.93 1.60 -19.00
C VAL A 510 22.95 2.72 -20.03
N LYS A 511 23.53 2.46 -21.22
CA LYS A 511 23.62 3.45 -22.29
C LYS A 511 22.25 3.82 -22.84
N LYS A 512 21.35 2.84 -22.97
CA LYS A 512 19.95 3.07 -23.37
C LYS A 512 19.22 3.86 -22.29
N ILE A 513 19.30 3.43 -21.03
CA ILE A 513 18.67 4.09 -19.87
C ILE A 513 19.03 5.58 -19.84
N LEU A 514 20.32 5.90 -19.91
CA LEU A 514 20.82 7.27 -19.85
C LEU A 514 20.37 8.14 -21.03
N LYS A 515 19.87 7.55 -22.12
CA LYS A 515 19.35 8.27 -23.29
C LYS A 515 17.83 8.42 -23.28
N GLU A 516 17.11 7.70 -22.42
CA GLU A 516 15.65 7.72 -22.37
C GLU A 516 15.13 9.09 -21.91
N GLU A 517 14.07 9.59 -22.55
CA GLU A 517 13.44 10.85 -22.17
C GLU A 517 12.87 10.80 -20.74
N SER A 518 12.23 9.68 -20.39
CA SER A 518 11.70 9.45 -19.03
C SER A 518 12.80 9.52 -17.97
N PHE A 519 14.00 8.98 -18.25
CA PHE A 519 15.13 9.05 -17.33
C PHE A 519 15.65 10.49 -17.15
N HIS A 520 15.71 11.27 -18.24
CA HIS A 520 16.05 12.69 -18.15
C HIS A 520 15.02 13.48 -17.34
N GLN A 521 13.72 13.18 -17.50
CA GLN A 521 12.64 13.77 -16.71
C GLN A 521 12.80 13.43 -15.22
N LEU A 522 13.07 12.16 -14.89
CA LEU A 522 13.35 11.73 -13.51
C LEU A 522 14.55 12.47 -12.92
N CYS A 523 15.67 12.58 -13.65
CA CYS A 523 16.85 13.33 -13.21
C CYS A 523 16.53 14.80 -12.93
N ALA A 524 15.78 15.45 -13.82
CA ALA A 524 15.40 16.85 -13.68
C ALA A 524 14.44 17.06 -12.50
N ALA A 525 13.49 16.15 -12.30
CA ALA A 525 12.54 16.18 -11.20
C ALA A 525 13.27 15.98 -9.86
N LEU A 526 14.16 14.99 -9.77
CA LEU A 526 15.00 14.74 -8.59
C LEU A 526 15.84 15.97 -8.19
N LEU A 527 16.51 16.61 -9.17
CA LEU A 527 17.27 17.83 -8.92
C LEU A 527 16.38 18.95 -8.40
N LYS A 528 15.23 19.18 -9.05
CA LYS A 528 14.27 20.22 -8.66
C LYS A 528 13.72 19.98 -7.24
N THR A 529 13.48 18.72 -6.87
CA THR A 529 13.04 18.35 -5.52
C THR A 529 14.06 18.80 -4.48
N TYR A 530 15.34 18.49 -4.65
CA TYR A 530 16.35 18.91 -3.67
C TYR A 530 16.68 20.40 -3.74
N GLU A 531 16.50 21.06 -4.88
CA GLU A 531 16.55 22.53 -4.93
C GLU A 531 15.41 23.17 -4.15
N TYR A 532 14.20 22.60 -4.22
CA TYR A 532 13.05 23.03 -3.45
C TYR A 532 13.24 22.80 -1.95
N ILE A 533 13.72 21.62 -1.55
CA ILE A 533 14.00 21.27 -0.15
C ILE A 533 15.07 22.19 0.47
N HIS A 534 16.13 22.48 -0.28
CA HIS A 534 17.29 23.25 0.22
C HIS A 534 17.22 24.75 -0.11
N GLY A 535 16.05 25.27 -0.48
CA GLY A 535 15.77 26.71 -0.57
C GLY A 535 16.45 27.47 -1.72
N GLN A 536 16.72 26.83 -2.85
CA GLN A 536 17.27 27.52 -4.03
C GLN A 536 16.13 27.96 -4.96
N GLY A 537 15.87 29.27 -5.00
CA GLY A 537 14.94 29.87 -5.97
C GLY A 537 15.31 29.53 -7.41
N ASN A 538 14.30 29.46 -8.28
CA ASN A 538 14.37 29.15 -9.72
C ASN A 538 15.62 29.77 -10.41
N ASN A 539 16.77 29.10 -10.33
CA ASN A 539 17.92 29.42 -11.18
C ASN A 539 17.65 28.79 -12.54
N THR A 540 16.77 29.46 -13.28
CA THR A 540 16.43 29.17 -14.67
C THR A 540 17.67 29.13 -15.58
N GLU A 541 18.83 29.60 -15.13
CA GLU A 541 20.10 29.51 -15.84
C GLU A 541 20.72 28.10 -15.88
N MET A 542 20.39 27.19 -14.96
CA MET A 542 20.85 25.79 -15.01
C MET A 542 19.99 24.91 -15.95
N ARG A 543 18.78 25.37 -16.27
CA ARG A 543 17.74 24.59 -16.98
C ARG A 543 18.06 24.25 -18.45
N ASN A 544 18.94 25.02 -19.08
CA ASN A 544 19.26 24.88 -20.51
C ASN A 544 20.76 24.65 -20.82
N SER A 545 21.62 24.60 -19.79
CA SER A 545 23.06 24.83 -19.97
C SER A 545 23.97 23.68 -19.56
N ASN A 546 23.50 22.42 -19.55
CA ASN A 546 24.45 21.30 -19.44
C ASN A 546 24.09 19.97 -20.12
N ARG A 547 23.39 19.97 -21.27
CA ARG A 547 23.31 18.76 -22.12
C ARG A 547 24.70 18.17 -22.39
N ARG A 548 25.70 19.03 -22.59
CA ARG A 548 27.10 18.62 -22.80
C ARG A 548 27.71 17.98 -21.54
N GLY A 549 27.42 18.49 -20.34
CA GLY A 549 27.80 17.87 -19.07
C GLY A 549 27.14 16.52 -18.88
N PHE A 550 25.84 16.41 -19.18
CA PHE A 550 25.11 15.15 -19.10
C PHE A 550 25.69 14.09 -20.05
N PHE A 551 26.02 14.42 -21.30
CA PHE A 551 26.68 13.48 -22.21
C PHE A 551 28.02 12.98 -21.68
N ARG A 552 28.85 13.86 -21.10
CA ARG A 552 30.13 13.48 -20.49
C ARG A 552 29.93 12.55 -19.30
N VAL A 553 28.98 12.87 -18.42
CA VAL A 553 28.62 12.03 -17.28
C VAL A 553 28.11 10.67 -17.73
N ALA A 554 27.28 10.63 -18.78
CA ALA A 554 26.78 9.39 -19.34
C ALA A 554 27.90 8.53 -19.95
N ASP A 555 28.85 9.15 -20.66
CA ASP A 555 30.04 8.47 -21.19
C ASP A 555 30.90 7.91 -20.05
N ASP A 556 31.11 8.68 -18.97
CA ASP A 556 31.85 8.25 -17.78
C ASP A 556 31.21 7.03 -17.09
N ILE A 557 29.88 7.04 -16.91
CA ILE A 557 29.14 5.92 -16.30
C ILE A 557 29.22 4.69 -17.23
N THR A 558 28.95 4.88 -18.52
CA THR A 558 28.94 3.80 -19.52
C THR A 558 30.34 3.19 -19.71
N ALA A 559 31.40 3.99 -19.55
CA ALA A 559 32.79 3.52 -19.62
C ALA A 559 33.16 2.63 -18.43
N PHE A 560 32.54 2.84 -17.26
CA PHE A 560 32.72 1.95 -16.10
C PHE A 560 31.86 0.70 -16.23
N ILE A 561 30.57 0.85 -16.56
CA ILE A 561 29.63 -0.26 -16.70
C ILE A 561 28.63 0.01 -17.82
N SER A 562 28.61 -0.87 -18.83
CA SER A 562 27.67 -0.80 -19.94
C SER A 562 26.39 -1.58 -19.69
N GLU A 563 26.46 -2.64 -18.89
CA GLU A 563 25.35 -3.54 -18.59
C GLU A 563 25.30 -3.85 -17.09
N ILE A 564 24.11 -3.73 -16.47
CA ILE A 564 23.83 -4.21 -15.11
C ILE A 564 23.13 -5.56 -15.24
N CYS A 565 23.78 -6.65 -14.82
CA CYS A 565 23.20 -7.99 -14.92
C CYS A 565 22.39 -8.38 -13.68
N GLY A 566 22.60 -7.72 -12.56
CA GLY A 566 21.92 -8.02 -11.30
C GLY A 566 22.35 -7.09 -10.16
N PRO A 567 21.89 -7.35 -8.93
CA PRO A 567 22.16 -6.48 -7.79
C PRO A 567 23.65 -6.28 -7.47
N GLU A 568 24.51 -7.28 -7.73
CA GLU A 568 25.96 -7.19 -7.50
C GLU A 568 26.61 -6.10 -8.36
N ASP A 569 26.16 -5.97 -9.62
CA ASP A 569 26.68 -4.96 -10.54
C ASP A 569 26.21 -3.55 -10.15
N LEU A 570 24.97 -3.44 -9.67
CA LEU A 570 24.44 -2.18 -9.12
C LEU A 570 25.26 -1.75 -7.89
N VAL A 571 25.56 -2.68 -6.97
CA VAL A 571 26.40 -2.45 -5.80
C VAL A 571 27.78 -1.91 -6.21
N ARG A 572 28.46 -2.57 -7.16
CA ARG A 572 29.77 -2.13 -7.67
C ARG A 572 29.73 -0.74 -8.30
N LEU A 573 28.68 -0.44 -9.07
CA LEU A 573 28.50 0.87 -9.67
C LEU A 573 28.35 1.97 -8.60
N ILE A 574 27.57 1.72 -7.55
CA ILE A 574 27.40 2.67 -6.45
C ILE A 574 28.73 2.88 -5.71
N GLU A 575 29.46 1.81 -5.40
CA GLU A 575 30.78 1.90 -4.75
C GLU A 575 31.78 2.71 -5.58
N TYR A 576 31.83 2.47 -6.89
CA TYR A 576 32.64 3.27 -7.82
C TYR A 576 32.28 4.75 -7.77
N ALA A 577 30.98 5.07 -7.84
CA ALA A 577 30.52 6.45 -7.84
C ALA A 577 30.85 7.16 -6.51
N LEU A 578 30.66 6.49 -5.37
CA LEU A 578 30.99 7.02 -4.05
C LEU A 578 32.51 7.25 -3.92
N GLN A 579 33.35 6.31 -4.35
CA GLN A 579 34.81 6.45 -4.31
C GLN A 579 35.31 7.60 -5.20
N LYS A 580 34.75 7.74 -6.41
CA LYS A 580 35.10 8.83 -7.35
C LYS A 580 34.67 10.20 -6.81
N SER A 581 33.70 10.26 -5.89
CA SER A 581 33.01 11.50 -5.58
C SER A 581 33.76 12.51 -4.70
N THR A 582 34.86 12.14 -4.03
CA THR A 582 35.62 13.01 -3.08
C THR A 582 34.78 13.73 -2.01
N VAL A 583 33.50 13.39 -1.85
CA VAL A 583 32.63 13.90 -0.79
C VAL A 583 33.09 13.27 0.52
N SER A 584 33.35 14.11 1.53
CA SER A 584 34.17 13.78 2.71
C SER A 584 33.94 12.39 3.29
N SER A 585 35.06 11.70 3.55
CA SER A 585 35.17 10.44 4.30
C SER A 585 34.57 10.49 5.71
N ASP A 586 34.19 11.67 6.23
CA ASP A 586 33.57 11.82 7.55
C ASP A 586 32.10 11.35 7.57
N ALA A 587 31.43 11.27 6.42
CA ALA A 587 30.08 10.71 6.34
C ALA A 587 30.07 9.16 6.34
N PHE A 588 31.23 8.50 6.32
CA PHE A 588 31.33 7.04 6.18
C PHE A 588 30.97 6.28 7.48
N ASN A 589 30.97 6.96 8.64
CA ASN A 589 30.90 6.30 9.96
C ASN A 589 29.75 6.76 10.88
N SER A 590 28.84 7.62 10.44
CA SER A 590 27.67 7.99 11.26
C SER A 590 26.38 7.91 10.45
N SER A 591 25.38 7.30 11.07
CA SER A 591 23.97 7.13 10.64
C SER A 591 23.73 6.19 9.46
N LEU A 592 23.69 4.89 9.76
CA LEU A 592 22.65 3.95 9.33
C LEU A 592 22.72 2.72 10.26
N HIS A 593 22.34 2.94 11.52
CA HIS A 593 21.74 1.89 12.32
C HIS A 593 20.23 2.16 12.28
N VAL A 594 19.57 1.65 11.24
CA VAL A 594 18.11 1.48 11.17
C VAL A 594 17.85 0.10 10.58
#